data_AF-A0A0F9HU38-F1
#
_entry.id   AF-A0A0F9HU38-F1
#
_cell.length_a   1.000
_cell.length_b   1.000
_cell.length_c   1.000
_cell.angle_alpha   90.00
_cell.angle_beta   90.00
_cell.angle_gamma   90.00
#
_symmetry.space_group_name_H-M   'P 1'
#
loop_
_entity.id
_entity.type
_entity.pdbx_description
1 polymer ?
#
loop_
_entity_poly.entity_id
_entity_poly.type
_entity_poly.pdbx_seq_one_letter_code
_entity_poly.pdbx_strand_id
1 'polypeptide(L)'
;MKDEKEYPIHKYVIYIISLISISFIILRILLYYFDILPWIKETKDIDFKILIDGMDNGLINFYDDGVISKWPPYYLYFWYFLFFPVYIIPTDGLIGVYVWDALRLILTIVVVNKSAKVLKQKKNLLIFYIFSIVGYSIDAYYNNVNFLIVFFLFYSFIYIGKDKMWIAGILFTLSTFKITAILFLPVLLLSKKIKVKDLIYFIAPFALVCIPYLIFPE
;
A
#
# COMPACT_ATOMS: atom_id res chain seq x y z
N MET A 1 -10.76 -35.52 17.32
CA MET A 1 -10.17 -34.44 16.50
C MET A 1 -10.77 -34.55 15.12
N LYS A 2 -11.61 -33.60 14.69
CA LYS A 2 -12.01 -33.50 13.28
C LYS A 2 -10.92 -32.73 12.58
N ASP A 3 -10.24 -33.37 11.64
CA ASP A 3 -9.39 -32.67 10.67
C ASP A 3 -10.25 -31.65 9.94
N GLU A 4 -10.17 -30.38 10.37
CA GLU A 4 -10.69 -29.28 9.58
C GLU A 4 -9.89 -29.27 8.28
N LYS A 5 -10.46 -29.80 7.20
CA LYS A 5 -9.95 -29.61 5.84
C LYS A 5 -9.57 -28.13 5.72
N GLU A 6 -8.28 -27.84 5.57
CA GLU A 6 -7.81 -26.48 5.25
C GLU A 6 -8.49 -26.09 3.95
N TYR A 7 -9.56 -25.31 4.04
CA TYR A 7 -10.25 -24.82 2.86
C TYR A 7 -9.28 -23.89 2.13
N PRO A 8 -8.95 -24.14 0.85
CA PRO A 8 -7.97 -23.36 0.09
C PRO A 8 -8.54 -22.01 -0.36
N ILE A 9 -9.38 -21.37 0.45
CA ILE A 9 -10.09 -20.12 0.14
C ILE A 9 -9.12 -19.01 -0.29
N HIS A 10 -7.90 -18.99 0.28
CA HIS A 10 -6.83 -18.06 -0.11
C HIS A 10 -6.42 -18.22 -1.58
N LYS A 11 -6.46 -19.44 -2.14
CA LYS A 11 -6.14 -19.69 -3.55
C LYS A 11 -7.16 -19.05 -4.48
N TYR A 12 -8.45 -19.14 -4.13
CA TYR A 12 -9.51 -18.47 -4.90
C TYR A 12 -9.36 -16.95 -4.83
N VAL A 13 -9.02 -16.40 -3.67
CA VAL A 13 -8.77 -14.97 -3.52
C VAL A 13 -7.58 -14.53 -4.39
N ILE A 14 -6.48 -15.29 -4.39
CA ILE A 14 -5.31 -15.04 -5.25
C ILE A 14 -5.70 -15.07 -6.73
N TYR A 15 -6.52 -16.05 -7.14
CA TYR A 15 -7.01 -16.15 -8.51
C TYR A 15 -7.84 -14.92 -8.90
N ILE A 16 -8.78 -14.49 -8.05
CA ILE A 16 -9.59 -13.28 -8.26
C ILE A 16 -8.70 -12.03 -8.40
N ILE A 17 -7.75 -11.84 -7.49
CA ILE A 17 -6.82 -10.70 -7.50
C ILE A 17 -5.95 -10.71 -8.77
N SER A 18 -5.52 -11.89 -9.21
CA SER A 18 -4.75 -12.04 -10.45
C SER A 18 -5.59 -11.68 -11.68
N LEU A 19 -6.84 -12.15 -11.73
CA LEU A 19 -7.78 -11.79 -12.80
C LEU A 19 -8.05 -10.28 -12.83
N ILE A 20 -8.27 -9.64 -11.69
CA ILE A 20 -8.45 -8.18 -11.59
C ILE A 20 -7.24 -7.45 -12.16
N SER A 21 -6.03 -7.89 -11.80
CA SER A 21 -4.78 -7.30 -12.30
C SER A 21 -4.66 -7.41 -13.82
N ILE A 22 -4.87 -8.61 -14.36
CA ILE A 22 -4.81 -8.86 -15.81
C ILE A 22 -5.87 -8.01 -16.51
N SER A 23 -7.08 -7.92 -15.95
CA SER A 23 -8.18 -7.14 -16.53
C SER A 23 -7.83 -5.65 -16.61
N PHE A 24 -7.22 -5.08 -15.58
CA PHE A 24 -6.81 -3.68 -15.60
C PHE A 24 -5.59 -3.40 -16.48
N ILE A 25 -4.67 -4.37 -16.62
CA ILE A 25 -3.57 -4.29 -17.58
C ILE A 25 -4.12 -4.28 -19.01
N ILE A 26 -5.05 -5.20 -19.32
CA ILE A 26 -5.73 -5.24 -20.63
C ILE A 26 -6.49 -3.94 -20.87
N LEU A 27 -7.24 -3.45 -19.87
CA LEU A 27 -7.96 -2.18 -19.99
C LEU A 27 -7.00 -1.02 -20.32
N ARG A 28 -5.84 -0.92 -19.65
CA ARG A 28 -4.84 0.12 -19.96
C ARG A 28 -4.35 0.02 -21.40
N ILE A 29 -4.04 -1.19 -21.86
CA ILE A 29 -3.61 -1.43 -23.25
C ILE A 29 -4.70 -1.00 -24.24
N LEU A 30 -5.96 -1.35 -23.97
CA LEU A 30 -7.08 -0.94 -24.82
C LEU A 30 -7.26 0.59 -24.85
N LEU A 31 -7.18 1.27 -23.71
CA LEU A 31 -7.29 2.73 -23.63
C LEU A 31 -6.13 3.47 -24.34
N TYR A 32 -4.99 2.81 -24.51
CA TYR A 32 -3.86 3.35 -25.27
C TYR A 32 -4.11 3.30 -26.77
N TYR A 33 -4.62 2.18 -27.29
CA TYR A 33 -4.84 2.00 -28.74
C TYR A 33 -6.18 2.52 -29.24
N PHE A 34 -7.17 2.63 -28.37
CA PHE A 34 -8.53 3.03 -28.72
C PHE A 34 -8.95 4.24 -27.91
N ASP A 35 -9.49 5.27 -28.58
CA ASP A 35 -10.10 6.44 -27.93
C ASP A 35 -11.53 6.11 -27.46
N ILE A 36 -11.61 5.14 -26.55
CA ILE A 36 -12.86 4.68 -25.95
C ILE A 36 -12.93 5.25 -24.53
N LEU A 37 -14.05 5.90 -24.21
CA LEU A 37 -14.39 6.41 -22.86
C LEU A 37 -13.30 7.35 -22.27
N PRO A 38 -13.23 8.61 -22.71
CA PRO A 38 -12.19 9.58 -22.31
C PRO A 38 -12.04 9.73 -20.79
N TRP A 39 -13.14 9.70 -20.05
CA TRP A 39 -13.13 9.77 -18.60
C TRP A 39 -12.37 8.61 -17.93
N ILE A 40 -12.39 7.40 -18.51
CA ILE A 40 -11.63 6.26 -17.98
C ILE A 40 -10.14 6.47 -18.25
N LYS A 41 -9.78 6.97 -19.43
CA LYS A 41 -8.38 7.27 -19.80
C LYS A 41 -7.75 8.32 -18.87
N GLU A 42 -8.54 9.31 -18.47
CA GLU A 42 -8.11 10.34 -17.51
C GLU A 42 -7.96 9.78 -16.09
N THR A 43 -8.96 9.05 -15.60
CA THR A 43 -9.02 8.58 -14.19
C THR A 43 -8.22 7.31 -13.90
N LYS A 44 -7.99 6.45 -14.91
CA LYS A 44 -7.14 5.27 -14.77
C LYS A 44 -5.71 5.71 -14.46
N ASP A 45 -5.10 5.04 -13.48
CA ASP A 45 -3.73 5.28 -13.02
C ASP A 45 -3.48 6.71 -12.48
N ILE A 46 -4.53 7.45 -12.10
CA ILE A 46 -4.40 8.85 -11.70
C ILE A 46 -3.45 9.03 -10.51
N ASP A 47 -3.48 8.15 -9.50
CA ASP A 47 -2.61 8.27 -8.32
C ASP A 47 -1.14 8.05 -8.68
N PHE A 48 -0.87 7.20 -9.68
CA PHE A 48 0.49 6.98 -10.21
C PHE A 48 0.97 8.18 -11.04
N LYS A 49 0.08 8.80 -11.83
CA LYS A 49 0.39 10.02 -12.58
C LYS A 49 0.70 11.19 -11.66
N ILE A 50 -0.10 11.39 -10.61
CA ILE A 50 0.14 12.41 -9.56
C ILE A 50 1.50 12.17 -8.89
N LEU A 51 1.88 10.91 -8.68
CA LEU A 51 3.19 10.57 -8.15
C LEU A 51 4.34 10.96 -9.06
N ILE A 52 4.23 10.69 -10.36
CA ILE A 52 5.23 11.12 -11.36
C ILE A 52 5.35 12.65 -11.37
N ASP A 53 4.21 13.36 -11.42
CA ASP A 53 4.15 14.82 -11.41
C ASP A 53 4.85 15.41 -10.17
N GLY A 54 4.61 14.82 -9.00
CA GLY A 54 5.34 15.18 -7.78
C GLY A 54 6.86 14.94 -7.87
N MET A 55 7.29 13.83 -8.50
CA MET A 55 8.73 13.57 -8.71
C MET A 55 9.38 14.59 -9.64
N ASP A 56 8.65 15.04 -10.66
CA ASP A 56 9.10 16.04 -11.63
C ASP A 56 9.33 17.41 -10.98
N ASN A 57 8.59 17.75 -9.91
CA ASN A 57 8.83 18.94 -9.10
C ASN A 57 10.17 18.89 -8.32
N GLY A 58 10.76 17.70 -8.15
CA GLY A 58 11.97 17.48 -7.37
C GLY A 58 11.70 17.30 -5.87
N LEU A 59 12.76 16.97 -5.11
CA LEU A 59 12.62 16.56 -3.70
C LEU A 59 11.97 17.64 -2.81
N ILE A 60 12.39 18.90 -2.96
CA ILE A 60 11.92 20.01 -2.11
C ILE A 60 10.45 20.33 -2.44
N ASN A 61 10.12 20.40 -3.72
CA ASN A 61 8.79 20.80 -4.20
C ASN A 61 7.87 19.59 -4.44
N PHE A 62 8.20 18.41 -3.87
CA PHE A 62 7.46 17.17 -4.13
C PHE A 62 5.97 17.25 -3.74
N TYR A 63 5.64 18.15 -2.82
CA TYR A 63 4.27 18.39 -2.33
C TYR A 63 3.61 19.65 -2.89
N ASP A 64 4.30 20.38 -3.76
CA ASP A 64 3.71 21.53 -4.45
C ASP A 64 2.64 21.05 -5.44
N ASP A 65 1.70 21.95 -5.75
CA ASP A 65 0.65 21.69 -6.72
C ASP A 65 1.25 21.25 -8.06
N GLY A 66 0.84 20.07 -8.51
CA GLY A 66 1.23 19.51 -9.81
C GLY A 66 0.30 19.96 -10.93
N VAL A 67 0.69 19.71 -12.18
CA VAL A 67 -0.13 19.96 -13.38
C VAL A 67 -1.41 19.12 -13.35
N ILE A 68 -1.35 17.91 -12.78
CA ILE A 68 -2.44 16.93 -12.79
C ILE A 68 -3.33 17.04 -11.54
N SER A 69 -2.80 17.50 -10.39
CA SER A 69 -3.54 17.55 -9.14
C SER A 69 -3.02 18.61 -8.18
N LYS A 70 -3.95 19.30 -7.50
CA LYS A 70 -3.69 20.22 -6.38
C LYS A 70 -3.57 19.52 -5.02
N TRP A 71 -3.61 18.19 -5.01
CA TRP A 71 -3.56 17.40 -3.79
C TRP A 71 -2.19 16.73 -3.70
N PRO A 72 -1.46 16.90 -2.59
CA PRO A 72 -0.14 16.31 -2.45
C PRO A 72 -0.26 14.78 -2.50
N PRO A 73 0.64 14.08 -3.21
CA PRO A 73 0.54 12.65 -3.43
C PRO A 73 0.49 11.87 -2.11
N TYR A 74 1.28 12.28 -1.10
CA TYR A 74 1.39 11.65 0.24
C TYR A 74 1.86 12.68 1.28
N TYR A 75 2.07 12.28 2.54
CA TYR A 75 2.40 13.22 3.63
C TYR A 75 3.86 13.17 4.13
N LEU A 76 4.69 12.22 3.67
CA LEU A 76 6.03 11.97 4.22
C LEU A 76 7.14 11.79 3.15
N TYR A 77 8.26 12.54 3.24
CA TYR A 77 9.30 12.74 2.21
C TYR A 77 9.99 11.42 1.82
N PHE A 78 9.94 10.41 2.68
CA PHE A 78 10.45 9.09 2.35
C PHE A 78 9.75 8.48 1.12
N TRP A 79 8.57 8.99 0.74
CA TRP A 79 7.88 8.63 -0.49
C TRP A 79 8.71 8.89 -1.74
N TYR A 80 9.37 10.05 -1.79
CA TYR A 80 10.25 10.41 -2.88
C TYR A 80 11.25 9.27 -3.11
N PHE A 81 11.91 8.82 -2.04
CA PHE A 81 12.92 7.75 -2.12
C PHE A 81 12.34 6.36 -2.41
N LEU A 82 11.12 6.07 -1.94
CA LEU A 82 10.48 4.78 -2.21
C LEU A 82 10.03 4.65 -3.67
N PHE A 83 9.58 5.75 -4.27
CA PHE A 83 9.10 5.78 -5.65
C PHE A 83 10.19 6.09 -6.68
N PHE A 84 11.27 6.76 -6.25
CA PHE A 84 12.38 7.15 -7.13
C PHE A 84 12.89 6.03 -8.05
N PRO A 85 13.09 4.77 -7.57
CA PRO A 85 13.54 3.69 -8.44
C PRO A 85 12.57 3.35 -9.58
N VAL A 86 11.27 3.59 -9.39
CA VAL A 86 10.22 3.36 -10.41
C VAL A 86 10.19 4.52 -11.40
N TYR A 87 10.38 5.74 -10.90
CA TYR A 87 10.42 6.97 -11.69
C TYR A 87 11.61 7.01 -12.66
N ILE A 88 12.83 6.65 -12.22
CA ILE A 88 14.04 6.74 -13.05
C ILE A 88 14.14 5.69 -14.17
N ILE A 89 13.18 4.77 -14.30
CA ILE A 89 13.19 3.77 -15.38
C ILE A 89 12.95 4.50 -16.71
N PRO A 90 13.89 4.47 -17.67
CA PRO A 90 13.95 5.38 -18.82
C PRO A 90 12.94 5.00 -19.91
N THR A 91 11.66 5.17 -19.60
CA THR A 91 10.51 4.70 -20.39
C THR A 91 9.34 5.69 -20.36
N ASP A 92 9.58 6.95 -19.98
CA ASP A 92 8.55 7.98 -19.82
C ASP A 92 7.38 7.50 -18.94
N GLY A 93 7.68 6.73 -17.88
CA GLY A 93 6.68 6.16 -16.97
C GLY A 93 5.91 4.94 -17.49
N LEU A 94 6.07 4.56 -18.77
CA LEU A 94 5.34 3.44 -19.39
C LEU A 94 5.68 2.08 -18.76
N ILE A 95 6.94 1.81 -18.44
CA ILE A 95 7.31 0.54 -17.78
C ILE A 95 7.09 0.63 -16.27
N GLY A 96 7.28 1.82 -15.68
CA GLY A 96 7.13 2.05 -14.24
C GLY A 96 5.76 1.61 -13.72
N VAL A 97 4.68 1.90 -14.46
CA VAL A 97 3.32 1.51 -14.04
C VAL A 97 3.12 0.00 -14.01
N TYR A 98 3.77 -0.77 -14.89
CA TYR A 98 3.69 -2.24 -14.89
C TYR A 98 4.56 -2.86 -13.79
N VAL A 99 5.70 -2.24 -13.47
CA VAL A 99 6.48 -2.61 -12.28
C VAL A 99 5.63 -2.40 -11.02
N TRP A 100 4.88 -1.30 -10.97
CA TRP A 100 3.95 -1.01 -9.88
C TRP A 100 2.82 -2.04 -9.78
N ASP A 101 2.21 -2.42 -10.91
CA ASP A 101 1.19 -3.47 -10.96
C ASP A 101 1.73 -4.82 -10.46
N ALA A 102 2.95 -5.20 -10.88
CA ALA A 102 3.60 -6.44 -10.45
C ALA A 102 3.90 -6.40 -8.94
N LEU A 103 4.43 -5.29 -8.44
CA LEU A 103 4.69 -5.10 -7.01
C LEU A 103 3.40 -5.23 -6.20
N ARG A 104 2.32 -4.55 -6.62
CA ARG A 104 1.00 -4.61 -5.99
C ARG A 104 0.48 -6.05 -5.91
N LEU A 105 0.53 -6.78 -7.04
CA LEU A 105 0.08 -8.17 -7.13
C LEU A 105 0.89 -9.07 -6.19
N ILE A 106 2.22 -9.00 -6.27
CA ILE A 106 3.13 -9.84 -5.47
C ILE A 106 2.90 -9.60 -3.97
N LEU A 107 2.92 -8.34 -3.52
CA LEU A 107 2.78 -8.02 -2.10
C LEU A 107 1.40 -8.42 -1.57
N THR A 108 0.35 -8.24 -2.37
CA THR A 108 -1.00 -8.63 -1.95
C THR A 108 -1.14 -10.15 -1.87
N ILE A 109 -0.58 -10.90 -2.83
CA ILE A 109 -0.52 -12.37 -2.78
C ILE A 109 0.22 -12.85 -1.52
N VAL A 110 1.33 -12.20 -1.17
CA VAL A 110 2.09 -12.50 0.05
C VAL A 110 1.22 -12.30 1.29
N VAL A 111 0.48 -11.19 1.38
CA VAL A 111 -0.43 -10.89 2.49
C VAL A 111 -1.56 -11.93 2.56
N VAL A 112 -2.24 -12.21 1.46
CA VAL A 112 -3.35 -13.18 1.38
C VAL A 112 -2.90 -14.59 1.76
N ASN A 113 -1.74 -15.03 1.28
CA ASN A 113 -1.18 -16.34 1.66
C ASN A 113 -0.87 -16.41 3.16
N LYS A 114 -0.37 -15.32 3.72
CA LYS A 114 0.06 -15.29 5.11
C LYS A 114 -1.13 -15.10 6.06
N SER A 115 -2.19 -14.40 5.66
CA SER A 115 -3.37 -14.13 6.49
C SER A 115 -4.10 -15.41 6.90
N ALA A 116 -4.14 -16.43 6.03
CA ALA A 116 -4.69 -17.75 6.35
C ALA A 116 -4.06 -18.38 7.60
N LYS A 117 -2.77 -18.13 7.83
CA LYS A 117 -2.01 -18.66 8.97
C LYS A 117 -2.12 -17.79 10.23
N VAL A 118 -2.41 -16.51 10.05
CA VAL A 118 -2.42 -15.50 11.14
C VAL A 118 -3.83 -15.33 11.71
N LEU A 119 -4.85 -15.28 10.85
CA LEU A 119 -6.25 -15.08 11.24
C LEU A 119 -6.93 -16.43 11.47
N LYS A 120 -6.84 -16.94 12.70
CA LYS A 120 -7.40 -18.25 13.08
C LYS A 120 -8.94 -18.32 12.99
N GLN A 121 -9.62 -17.18 13.16
CA GLN A 121 -11.08 -17.13 13.10
C GLN A 121 -11.56 -17.01 11.65
N LYS A 122 -12.35 -18.00 11.19
CA LYS A 122 -12.88 -18.07 9.81
C LYS A 122 -13.64 -16.79 9.40
N LYS A 123 -14.44 -16.22 10.31
CA LYS A 123 -15.18 -14.97 10.06
C LYS A 123 -14.23 -13.80 9.77
N ASN A 124 -13.19 -13.62 10.58
CA ASN A 124 -12.23 -12.53 10.40
C ASN A 124 -11.42 -12.71 9.11
N LEU A 125 -11.06 -13.94 8.79
CA LEU A 125 -10.37 -14.27 7.55
C LEU A 125 -11.23 -13.95 6.31
N LEU A 126 -12.51 -14.32 6.34
CA LEU A 126 -13.45 -14.01 5.26
C LEU A 126 -13.64 -12.50 5.09
N ILE A 127 -13.86 -11.78 6.19
CA ILE A 127 -13.97 -10.32 6.19
C ILE A 127 -12.69 -9.71 5.59
N PHE A 128 -11.53 -10.15 6.03
CA PHE A 128 -10.25 -9.69 5.51
C PHE A 128 -10.13 -9.90 4.00
N TYR A 129 -10.55 -11.05 3.47
CA TYR A 129 -10.51 -11.30 2.03
C TYR A 129 -11.49 -10.47 1.22
N ILE A 130 -12.72 -10.26 1.70
CA ILE A 130 -13.69 -9.40 1.01
C ILE A 130 -13.12 -7.98 0.89
N PHE A 131 -12.64 -7.42 2.00
CA PHE A 131 -12.03 -6.08 1.99
C PHE A 131 -10.73 -6.04 1.19
N SER A 132 -9.94 -7.11 1.17
CA SER A 132 -8.73 -7.20 0.34
C SER A 132 -9.08 -7.16 -1.15
N ILE A 133 -10.12 -7.86 -1.60
CA ILE A 133 -10.55 -7.86 -3.01
C ILE A 133 -11.05 -6.46 -3.41
N VAL A 134 -11.89 -5.84 -2.57
CA VAL A 134 -12.42 -4.50 -2.83
C VAL A 134 -11.28 -3.47 -2.86
N GLY A 135 -10.43 -3.46 -1.84
CA GLY A 135 -9.28 -2.56 -1.75
C GLY A 135 -8.33 -2.75 -2.92
N TYR A 136 -8.01 -4.00 -3.27
CA TYR A 136 -7.18 -4.31 -4.42
C TYR A 136 -7.78 -3.82 -5.74
N SER A 137 -9.10 -3.90 -5.92
CA SER A 137 -9.76 -3.43 -7.14
C SER A 137 -9.64 -1.92 -7.31
N ILE A 138 -9.83 -1.17 -6.21
CA ILE A 138 -9.66 0.29 -6.19
C ILE A 138 -8.19 0.65 -6.43
N ASP A 139 -7.27 0.00 -5.72
CA ASP A 139 -5.83 0.20 -5.91
C ASP A 139 -5.39 -0.14 -7.34
N ALA A 140 -5.95 -1.18 -7.95
CA ALA A 140 -5.60 -1.57 -9.31
C ALA A 140 -6.15 -0.62 -10.38
N TYR A 141 -7.30 0.00 -10.11
CA TYR A 141 -7.87 1.01 -11.00
C TYR A 141 -7.07 2.31 -10.95
N TYR A 142 -6.87 2.88 -9.77
CA TYR A 142 -6.19 4.18 -9.63
C TYR A 142 -4.66 4.08 -9.59
N ASN A 143 -4.11 2.87 -9.46
CA ASN A 143 -2.71 2.63 -9.09
C ASN A 143 -2.30 3.32 -7.78
N ASN A 144 -3.21 3.28 -6.81
CA ASN A 144 -2.94 3.74 -5.45
C ASN A 144 -1.92 2.82 -4.75
N VAL A 145 -1.48 3.27 -3.59
CA VAL A 145 -0.39 2.70 -2.81
C VAL A 145 -0.90 2.02 -1.54
N ASN A 146 -2.23 1.91 -1.35
CA ASN A 146 -2.80 1.34 -0.14
C ASN A 146 -2.35 -0.11 0.07
N PHE A 147 -2.05 -0.86 -0.99
CA PHE A 147 -1.46 -2.19 -0.89
C PHE A 147 -0.15 -2.21 -0.07
N LEU A 148 0.68 -1.15 -0.14
CA LEU A 148 1.87 -1.00 0.71
C LEU A 148 1.47 -0.76 2.16
N ILE A 149 0.47 0.11 2.42
CA ILE A 149 -0.07 0.35 3.77
C ILE A 149 -0.53 -0.98 4.38
N VAL A 150 -1.35 -1.74 3.64
CA VAL A 150 -1.87 -3.04 4.07
C VAL A 150 -0.73 -4.02 4.32
N PHE A 151 0.24 -4.10 3.41
CA PHE A 151 1.41 -4.96 3.56
C PHE A 151 2.19 -4.64 4.85
N PHE A 152 2.54 -3.38 5.06
CA PHE A 152 3.33 -2.97 6.22
C PHE A 152 2.57 -3.10 7.54
N LEU A 153 1.29 -2.72 7.59
CA LEU A 153 0.46 -2.90 8.79
C LEU A 153 0.28 -4.38 9.14
N PHE A 154 0.03 -5.22 8.14
CA PHE A 154 -0.15 -6.65 8.33
C PHE A 154 1.13 -7.31 8.85
N TYR A 155 2.29 -6.97 8.29
CA TYR A 155 3.56 -7.49 8.80
C TYR A 155 3.95 -6.88 10.15
N SER A 156 3.64 -5.60 10.41
CA SER A 156 3.80 -4.99 11.73
C SER A 156 3.04 -5.81 12.77
N PHE A 157 1.76 -6.13 12.52
CA PHE A 157 0.95 -6.99 13.38
C PHE A 157 1.56 -8.39 13.60
N ILE A 158 2.10 -9.02 12.56
CA ILE A 158 2.78 -10.32 12.69
C ILE A 158 3.99 -10.22 13.61
N TYR A 159 4.80 -9.16 13.48
CA TYR A 159 6.02 -9.00 14.27
C TYR A 159 5.74 -8.62 15.73
N ILE A 160 4.63 -7.93 16.02
CA ILE A 160 4.11 -7.77 17.40
C ILE A 160 3.88 -9.16 18.01
N GLY A 161 3.20 -10.05 17.29
CA GLY A 161 2.94 -11.42 17.77
C GLY A 161 4.17 -12.32 17.88
N LYS A 162 5.35 -11.85 17.47
CA LYS A 162 6.65 -12.53 17.59
C LYS A 162 7.61 -11.81 18.55
N ASP A 163 7.10 -10.86 19.34
CA ASP A 163 7.86 -10.04 20.28
C ASP A 163 9.00 -9.23 19.63
N LYS A 164 8.94 -8.98 18.31
CA LYS A 164 9.91 -8.15 17.57
C LYS A 164 9.41 -6.73 17.41
N MET A 165 9.24 -6.02 18.52
CA MET A 165 8.56 -4.71 18.57
C MET A 165 9.24 -3.63 17.72
N TRP A 166 10.58 -3.58 17.66
CA TRP A 166 11.29 -2.61 16.81
C TRP A 166 10.98 -2.79 15.32
N ILE A 167 10.96 -4.04 14.83
CA ILE A 167 10.63 -4.33 13.43
C ILE A 167 9.16 -3.96 13.18
N ALA A 168 8.27 -4.28 14.12
CA ALA A 168 6.87 -3.89 14.02
C ALA A 168 6.69 -2.36 13.96
N GLY A 169 7.45 -1.63 14.76
CA GLY A 169 7.50 -0.17 14.80
C GLY A 169 7.95 0.44 13.49
N ILE A 170 9.07 -0.03 12.94
CA ILE A 170 9.60 0.43 11.64
C ILE A 170 8.57 0.19 10.53
N LEU A 171 8.00 -1.02 10.46
CA LEU A 171 6.97 -1.33 9.46
C LEU A 171 5.73 -0.46 9.64
N PHE A 172 5.28 -0.25 10.88
CA PHE A 172 4.17 0.66 11.15
C PHE A 172 4.47 2.09 10.68
N THR A 173 5.65 2.63 10.96
CA THR A 173 6.07 3.95 10.47
C THR A 173 6.09 4.00 8.95
N LEU A 174 6.56 2.95 8.27
CA LEU A 174 6.48 2.89 6.81
C LEU A 174 5.02 2.91 6.33
N SER A 175 4.08 2.37 7.10
CA SER A 175 2.65 2.40 6.74
C SER A 175 1.95 3.74 6.95
N THR A 176 2.53 4.70 7.69
CA THR A 176 1.92 6.02 7.94
C THR A 176 1.96 6.95 6.73
N PHE A 177 2.05 6.39 5.52
CA PHE A 177 1.86 7.05 4.23
C PHE A 177 0.59 7.89 4.16
N LYS A 178 -0.50 7.38 4.74
CA LYS A 178 -1.74 8.10 4.97
C LYS A 178 -1.89 8.26 6.47
N ILE A 179 -2.13 9.48 6.91
CA ILE A 179 -2.24 9.79 8.35
C ILE A 179 -3.33 8.95 9.03
N THR A 180 -4.33 8.49 8.28
CA THR A 180 -5.38 7.57 8.76
C THR A 180 -4.84 6.25 9.31
N ALA A 181 -3.66 5.78 8.85
CA ALA A 181 -3.02 4.59 9.39
C ALA A 181 -2.58 4.75 10.86
N ILE A 182 -2.46 5.98 11.37
CA ILE A 182 -2.13 6.24 12.78
C ILE A 182 -3.17 5.65 13.75
N LEU A 183 -4.42 5.51 13.31
CA LEU A 183 -5.51 4.91 14.07
C LEU A 183 -5.25 3.43 14.44
N PHE A 184 -4.32 2.77 13.76
CA PHE A 184 -3.92 1.41 14.08
C PHE A 184 -3.33 1.29 15.49
N LEU A 185 -2.57 2.28 15.98
CA LEU A 185 -2.01 2.26 17.34
C LEU A 185 -3.07 2.28 18.44
N PRO A 186 -4.05 3.22 18.43
CA PRO A 186 -5.21 3.15 19.33
C PRO A 186 -5.93 1.80 19.28
N VAL A 187 -6.14 1.23 18.09
CA VAL A 187 -6.80 -0.08 17.95
C VAL A 187 -5.98 -1.20 18.61
N LEU A 188 -4.65 -1.19 18.48
CA LEU A 188 -3.77 -2.17 19.13
C LEU A 188 -3.76 -2.02 20.66
N LEU A 189 -3.80 -0.80 21.18
CA LEU A 189 -3.91 -0.53 22.62
C LEU A 189 -5.25 -1.01 23.18
N LEU A 190 -6.36 -0.65 22.53
CA LEU A 190 -7.72 -1.03 22.95
C LEU A 190 -7.92 -2.55 22.90
N SER A 191 -7.37 -3.21 21.89
CA SER A 191 -7.38 -4.67 21.77
C SER A 191 -6.34 -5.37 22.67
N LYS A 192 -5.60 -4.61 23.49
CA LYS A 192 -4.56 -5.08 24.42
C LYS A 192 -3.46 -5.90 23.74
N LYS A 193 -3.21 -5.64 22.44
CA LYS A 193 -2.12 -6.27 21.68
C LYS A 193 -0.77 -5.66 21.99
N ILE A 194 -0.74 -4.41 22.44
CA ILE A 194 0.44 -3.70 22.95
C ILE A 194 0.07 -2.97 24.26
N LYS A 195 1.07 -2.63 25.07
CA LYS A 195 0.92 -1.81 26.28
C LYS A 195 1.37 -0.37 26.00
N VAL A 196 0.98 0.57 26.87
CA VAL A 196 1.40 1.99 26.75
C VAL A 196 2.92 2.12 26.69
N LYS A 197 3.66 1.34 27.49
CA LYS A 197 5.13 1.33 27.48
C LYS A 197 5.74 0.87 26.14
N ASP A 198 4.99 0.13 25.34
CA ASP A 198 5.45 -0.38 24.04
C ASP A 198 5.30 0.68 22.93
N LEU A 199 4.61 1.81 23.20
CA LEU A 199 4.46 2.90 22.24
C LEU A 199 5.79 3.49 21.77
N ILE A 200 6.83 3.43 22.60
CA ILE A 200 8.17 3.92 22.24
C ILE A 200 8.69 3.25 20.97
N TYR A 201 8.38 1.97 20.76
CA TYR A 201 8.82 1.23 19.58
C TYR A 201 8.20 1.75 18.28
N PHE A 202 7.05 2.44 18.35
CA PHE A 202 6.35 2.99 17.19
C PHE A 202 6.59 4.50 17.03
N ILE A 203 6.67 5.23 18.14
CA ILE A 203 6.91 6.68 18.14
C ILE A 203 8.35 6.98 17.73
N ALA A 204 9.34 6.22 18.21
CA ALA A 204 10.74 6.52 17.91
C ALA A 204 11.07 6.40 16.42
N PRO A 205 10.71 5.31 15.69
CA PRO A 205 10.92 5.25 14.25
C PRO A 205 10.14 6.32 13.49
N PHE A 206 8.92 6.65 13.93
CA PHE A 206 8.13 7.74 13.34
C PHE A 206 8.84 9.09 13.45
N ALA A 207 9.33 9.44 14.64
CA ALA A 207 10.08 10.66 14.86
C ALA A 207 11.35 10.73 13.98
N LEU A 208 12.05 9.59 13.81
CA LEU A 208 13.24 9.51 12.94
C LEU A 208 12.90 9.78 11.47
N VAL A 209 11.81 9.21 10.95
CA VAL A 209 11.37 9.43 9.56
C VAL A 209 10.90 10.86 9.33
N CYS A 210 10.48 11.56 10.39
CA CYS A 210 10.13 12.98 10.32
C CYS A 210 11.34 13.92 10.43
N ILE A 211 12.56 13.45 10.70
CA ILE A 211 13.75 14.32 10.82
C ILE A 211 13.95 15.20 9.57
N PRO A 212 13.83 14.70 8.32
CA PRO A 212 13.98 15.55 7.15
C PRO A 212 13.03 16.76 7.13
N TYR A 213 11.82 16.64 7.68
CA TYR A 213 10.87 17.75 7.80
C TYR A 213 11.26 18.81 8.82
N LEU A 214 12.06 18.43 9.82
CA LEU A 214 12.58 19.36 10.82
C LEU A 214 13.83 20.07 10.29
N ILE A 215 14.58 19.43 9.40
CA ILE A 215 15.81 19.98 8.82
C ILE A 215 15.52 20.82 7.57
N PHE A 216 14.54 20.40 6.76
CA PHE A 216 14.05 21.10 5.57
C PHE A 216 12.57 21.48 5.78
N PRO A 217 12.29 22.53 6.60
CA PRO A 217 10.93 22.92 6.95
C PRO A 217 10.20 23.72 5.85
N GLU A 218 10.86 23.94 4.71
CA GLU A 218 10.37 24.74 3.59
C GLU A 218 9.74 23.87 2.50
#